data_AF-A0A3C8C8B7-F1
#
_entry.id   AF-A0A3C8C8B7-F1
#
_cell.length_a   1.000
_cell.length_b   1.000
_cell.length_c   1.000
_cell.angle_alpha   90.00
_cell.angle_beta   90.00
_cell.angle_gamma   90.00
#
_symmetry.space_group_name_H-M   'P 1'
#
loop_
_entity.id
_entity.type
_entity.pdbx_description
1 polymer ?
#
loop_
_entity_poly.entity_id
_entity_poly.type
_entity_poly.pdbx_seq_one_letter_code
_entity_poly.pdbx_strand_id
1 'polypeptide(L)'
;MVLKPLGVAKLMRKWVVSEEPPLENCNSFLLLSTMLSAQRALAQLLPRLVVGLVFSLLGAETLWSEEAKRPFYEYPGDYRQQINQQKDDFKARFGYELLDLEMGWKPNEIEELTLAFSRLPETFLHIPGIKGFYHFSKLRAAPEGMPVDDIPAATFPGFQTVYRNSHLSYDVEVDDQEPRIEFFNVLFYEDREVLQNIVQHEMAHFFDIFQGYLSFSPEWLKISNFSLVHLPALDGRPGDDYLFAAVNNPDVDHYAPVSSRQLPTYSRQNPQEDFANSATAYINYPYFRYSHPKRYLFLKNKVFGGKEYFPETGMNYRDQVVADFEKVLTDRDWDGVIRIAREVGRDYSPE
;
A
#
# COMPACT_ATOMS: atom_id res chain seq x y z
N MET A 1 32.76 29.07 15.85
CA MET A 1 32.67 27.62 16.11
C MET A 1 31.22 27.23 15.89
N VAL A 2 30.93 26.71 14.70
CA VAL A 2 29.56 26.46 14.20
C VAL A 2 29.07 25.14 14.79
N LEU A 3 27.98 25.21 15.57
CA LEU A 3 27.25 24.04 16.06
C LEU A 3 26.52 23.38 14.88
N LYS A 4 26.87 22.12 14.59
CA LYS A 4 26.12 21.24 13.69
C LYS A 4 24.83 20.76 14.39
N PRO A 5 23.67 20.71 13.72
CA PRO A 5 22.46 20.15 14.31
C PRO A 5 22.55 18.62 14.36
N LEU A 6 22.16 18.05 15.51
CA LEU A 6 22.05 16.61 15.74
C LEU A 6 20.92 16.00 14.89
N GLY A 7 21.20 14.83 14.31
CA GLY A 7 20.30 14.07 13.47
C GLY A 7 19.02 13.59 14.18
N VAL A 8 17.95 13.56 13.39
CA VAL A 8 16.55 13.23 13.70
C VAL A 8 16.36 11.80 14.24
N ALA A 9 17.36 10.92 14.09
CA ALA A 9 17.33 9.52 14.51
C ALA A 9 17.16 9.28 16.03
N LYS A 10 17.22 10.32 16.88
CA LYS A 10 17.08 10.15 18.33
C LYS A 10 15.67 10.37 18.88
N LEU A 11 14.68 10.72 18.03
CA LEU A 11 13.34 11.10 18.51
C LEU A 11 12.34 9.94 18.66
N MET A 12 12.64 8.73 18.19
CA MET A 12 11.69 7.60 18.18
C MET A 12 11.95 6.57 19.30
N ARG A 13 12.05 7.02 20.56
CA ARG A 13 11.88 6.11 21.72
C ARG A 13 10.64 6.54 22.49
N LYS A 14 9.49 6.00 22.13
CA LYS A 14 8.26 6.17 22.90
C LYS A 14 7.69 4.80 23.24
N TRP A 15 7.56 4.58 24.55
CA TRP A 15 7.29 3.31 25.19
C TRP A 15 5.81 2.91 25.08
N VAL A 16 5.52 1.68 24.68
CA VAL A 16 4.18 1.08 24.75
C VAL A 16 4.27 -0.17 25.64
N VAL A 17 3.75 -0.07 26.87
CA VAL A 17 3.75 -1.17 27.87
C VAL A 17 2.50 -2.03 27.72
N SER A 18 2.66 -3.35 27.73
CA SER A 18 1.53 -4.29 27.86
C SER A 18 1.97 -5.57 28.58
N GLU A 19 1.19 -5.97 29.58
CA GLU A 19 1.30 -7.27 30.26
C GLU A 19 0.33 -8.26 29.60
N GLU A 20 0.76 -9.51 29.38
CA GLU A 20 -0.12 -10.63 29.03
C GLU A 20 0.25 -11.92 29.79
N PRO A 21 -0.72 -12.84 30.00
CA PRO A 21 -0.64 -14.00 30.90
C PRO A 21 0.10 -15.21 30.28
N PRO A 22 0.42 -16.28 31.06
CA PRO A 22 1.38 -17.30 30.63
C PRO A 22 0.79 -18.31 29.64
N LEU A 23 1.58 -18.68 28.63
CA LEU A 23 1.27 -19.74 27.67
C LEU A 23 1.68 -21.12 28.20
N GLU A 24 0.76 -22.07 28.10
CA GLU A 24 1.01 -23.51 28.33
C GLU A 24 1.85 -24.12 27.18
N ASN A 25 2.78 -24.97 27.58
CA ASN A 25 3.68 -25.73 26.71
C ASN A 25 2.92 -26.77 25.87
N CYS A 26 3.16 -26.77 24.55
CA CYS A 26 2.99 -27.96 23.71
C CYS A 26 4.17 -28.11 22.75
N ASN A 27 4.99 -29.14 23.02
CA ASN A 27 6.07 -29.61 22.16
C ASN A 27 5.51 -30.49 21.03
N SER A 28 5.85 -30.17 19.78
CA SER A 28 6.20 -31.20 18.78
C SER A 28 6.87 -30.57 17.56
N PHE A 29 7.94 -31.22 17.11
CA PHE A 29 8.93 -30.78 16.12
C PHE A 29 8.83 -31.62 14.83
N LEU A 30 9.34 -31.06 13.71
CA LEU A 30 9.61 -31.64 12.36
C LEU A 30 8.34 -31.94 11.51
N LEU A 31 8.24 -31.64 10.21
CA LEU A 31 9.23 -31.54 9.13
C LEU A 31 8.58 -30.98 7.83
N LEU A 32 9.45 -30.47 6.96
CA LEU A 32 9.44 -30.57 5.49
C LEU A 32 8.93 -29.41 4.62
N SER A 33 9.93 -28.87 3.93
CA SER A 33 9.98 -27.99 2.78
C SER A 33 9.37 -28.54 1.49
N THR A 34 9.13 -27.61 0.56
CA THR A 34 8.94 -27.71 -0.90
C THR A 34 7.56 -28.12 -1.42
N MET A 35 7.08 -27.34 -2.41
CA MET A 35 6.01 -27.49 -3.43
C MET A 35 5.24 -26.14 -3.45
N LEU A 36 5.10 -25.38 -4.54
CA LEU A 36 4.60 -25.77 -5.85
C LEU A 36 5.29 -24.97 -6.98
N SER A 37 5.93 -25.72 -7.87
CA SER A 37 6.18 -25.34 -9.26
C SER A 37 5.51 -26.41 -10.14
N ALA A 38 4.26 -26.19 -10.56
CA ALA A 38 3.65 -26.91 -11.68
C ALA A 38 2.27 -26.32 -12.02
N GLN A 39 2.05 -26.10 -13.33
CA GLN A 39 0.83 -25.70 -14.08
C GLN A 39 1.02 -24.30 -14.69
N ARG A 40 1.22 -24.09 -16.00
CA ARG A 40 0.83 -24.87 -17.19
C ARG A 40 1.85 -24.65 -18.31
N ALA A 41 2.36 -25.74 -18.87
CA ALA A 41 2.86 -25.79 -20.23
C ALA A 41 1.77 -26.45 -21.09
N LEU A 42 1.20 -25.73 -22.06
CA LEU A 42 0.66 -26.32 -23.30
C LEU A 42 0.29 -25.21 -24.29
N ALA A 43 1.12 -25.07 -25.34
CA ALA A 43 0.78 -24.68 -26.72
C ALA A 43 1.96 -23.97 -27.39
N GLN A 44 3.03 -24.72 -27.66
CA GLN A 44 3.95 -24.40 -28.75
C GLN A 44 3.97 -25.60 -29.68
N LEU A 45 3.54 -25.40 -30.93
CA LEU A 45 4.02 -26.09 -32.13
C LEU A 45 3.40 -25.40 -33.37
N LEU A 46 4.13 -24.39 -33.88
CA LEU A 46 4.43 -24.04 -35.29
C LEU A 46 3.27 -23.87 -36.33
N PRO A 47 3.47 -23.11 -37.44
CA PRO A 47 4.74 -22.64 -38.00
C PRO A 47 4.85 -21.15 -38.38
N ARG A 48 6.08 -20.65 -38.21
CA ARG A 48 6.68 -19.57 -39.00
C ARG A 48 6.93 -20.08 -40.42
N LEU A 49 6.24 -19.54 -41.41
CA LEU A 49 6.64 -19.42 -42.82
C LEU A 49 5.41 -18.91 -43.57
N VAL A 50 5.49 -17.70 -44.17
CA VAL A 50 4.78 -17.27 -45.41
C VAL A 50 4.76 -15.74 -45.60
N VAL A 51 5.05 -14.89 -44.60
CA VAL A 51 5.10 -13.41 -44.83
C VAL A 51 6.54 -12.89 -44.92
N GLY A 52 7.42 -13.63 -45.61
CA GLY A 52 8.80 -13.24 -45.89
C GLY A 52 9.11 -13.00 -47.36
N LEU A 53 8.10 -13.02 -48.25
CA LEU A 53 8.37 -13.08 -49.69
C LEU A 53 7.32 -12.37 -50.58
N VAL A 54 6.68 -11.30 -50.07
CA VAL A 54 5.75 -10.48 -50.89
C VAL A 54 6.10 -8.99 -50.93
N PHE A 55 7.06 -8.51 -50.14
CA PHE A 55 7.45 -7.08 -50.16
C PHE A 55 8.78 -6.77 -50.86
N SER A 56 9.43 -7.76 -51.48
CA SER A 56 10.75 -7.58 -52.10
C SER A 56 10.72 -7.28 -53.60
N LEU A 57 9.54 -7.13 -54.21
CA LEU A 57 9.41 -6.99 -55.67
C LEU A 57 8.21 -6.10 -56.00
N LEU A 58 8.34 -4.78 -55.79
CA LEU A 58 7.63 -3.75 -56.54
C LEU A 58 8.22 -2.37 -56.19
N GLY A 59 8.96 -1.79 -57.14
CA GLY A 59 9.10 -0.34 -57.27
C GLY A 59 10.24 0.33 -56.51
N ALA A 60 11.48 0.01 -56.90
CA ALA A 60 12.57 0.96 -56.75
C ALA A 60 12.47 2.03 -57.86
N GLU A 61 11.78 3.15 -57.60
CA GLU A 61 12.02 4.42 -58.30
C GLU A 61 11.82 5.60 -57.34
N THR A 62 12.95 6.24 -57.02
CA THR A 62 13.15 7.66 -56.69
C THR A 62 12.02 8.45 -56.02
N LEU A 63 12.20 8.72 -54.72
CA LEU A 63 11.91 10.02 -54.13
C LEU A 63 12.90 10.27 -52.99
N TRP A 64 13.94 11.04 -53.30
CA TRP A 64 14.67 11.79 -52.30
C TRP A 64 13.73 12.87 -51.77
N SER A 65 12.88 12.51 -50.79
CA SER A 65 12.29 13.51 -49.93
C SER A 65 13.30 13.80 -48.83
N GLU A 66 13.71 15.05 -48.68
CA GLU A 66 14.29 15.53 -47.43
C GLU A 66 13.49 14.92 -46.27
N GLU A 67 14.17 14.33 -45.29
CA GLU A 67 13.52 13.98 -44.02
C GLU A 67 12.87 15.25 -43.50
N ALA A 68 11.57 15.37 -43.69
CA ALA A 68 10.79 16.43 -43.10
C ALA A 68 10.99 16.26 -41.60
N LYS A 69 11.87 17.07 -41.01
CA LYS A 69 12.03 17.19 -39.56
C LYS A 69 10.63 17.33 -39.03
N ARG A 70 10.16 16.30 -38.31
CA ARG A 70 8.86 16.36 -37.63
C ARG A 70 8.84 17.70 -36.90
N PRO A 71 7.83 18.56 -37.11
CA PRO A 71 7.78 19.83 -36.42
C PRO A 71 7.90 19.53 -34.93
N PHE A 72 8.94 20.10 -34.31
CA PHE A 72 9.08 20.07 -32.87
C PHE A 72 7.88 20.86 -32.35
N TYR A 73 6.86 20.16 -31.88
CA TYR A 73 5.68 20.78 -31.29
C TYR A 73 6.11 21.32 -29.92
N GLU A 74 6.71 22.52 -29.92
CA GLU A 74 6.85 23.33 -28.71
C GLU A 74 5.46 23.90 -28.40
N TYR A 75 4.79 23.29 -27.43
CA TYR A 75 3.61 23.91 -26.84
C TYR A 75 4.06 25.17 -26.08
N PRO A 76 3.40 26.33 -26.26
CA PRO A 76 3.91 27.64 -25.84
C PRO A 76 3.79 27.92 -24.31
N GLY A 77 3.74 26.89 -23.47
CA GLY A 77 3.58 27.01 -22.03
C GLY A 77 4.90 26.82 -21.27
N ASP A 78 5.12 27.61 -20.21
CA ASP A 78 6.18 27.36 -19.24
C ASP A 78 5.76 26.24 -18.29
N TYR A 79 5.87 25.00 -18.77
CA TYR A 79 5.56 23.80 -17.99
C TYR A 79 6.34 23.74 -16.68
N ARG A 80 7.56 24.29 -16.64
CA ARG A 80 8.39 24.26 -15.44
C ARG A 80 7.83 25.18 -14.37
N GLN A 81 7.38 26.38 -14.74
CA GLN A 81 6.70 27.28 -13.81
C GLN A 81 5.40 26.66 -13.30
N GLN A 82 4.60 26.04 -14.18
CA GLN A 82 3.37 25.35 -13.77
C GLN A 82 3.66 24.23 -12.77
N ILE A 83 4.63 23.36 -13.07
CA ILE A 83 5.02 22.26 -12.19
C ILE A 83 5.47 22.79 -10.84
N ASN A 84 6.36 23.80 -10.81
CA ASN A 84 6.84 24.38 -9.56
C ASN A 84 5.69 24.97 -8.72
N GLN A 85 4.77 25.70 -9.34
CA GLN A 85 3.59 26.23 -8.65
C GLN A 85 2.74 25.11 -8.04
N GLN A 86 2.46 24.05 -8.81
CA GLN A 86 1.67 22.91 -8.32
C GLN A 86 2.37 22.18 -7.17
N LYS A 87 3.69 22.05 -7.21
CA LYS A 87 4.48 21.47 -6.10
C LYS A 87 4.43 22.33 -4.85
N ASP A 88 4.55 23.65 -5.00
CA ASP A 88 4.47 24.60 -3.89
C ASP A 88 3.07 24.59 -3.27
N ASP A 89 2.02 24.54 -4.10
CA ASP A 89 0.63 24.41 -3.65
C ASP A 89 0.40 23.08 -2.91
N PHE A 90 0.92 21.97 -3.45
CA PHE A 90 0.86 20.66 -2.80
C PHE A 90 1.54 20.68 -1.42
N LYS A 91 2.75 21.26 -1.34
CA LYS A 91 3.49 21.42 -0.08
C LYS A 91 2.73 22.29 0.91
N ALA A 92 2.21 23.43 0.47
CA ALA A 92 1.46 24.33 1.33
C ALA A 92 0.21 23.65 1.90
N ARG A 93 -0.47 22.84 1.08
CA ARG A 93 -1.73 22.18 1.43
C ARG A 93 -1.56 20.93 2.32
N PHE A 94 -0.54 20.12 2.07
CA PHE A 94 -0.39 18.80 2.71
C PHE A 94 0.87 18.68 3.58
N GLY A 95 1.80 19.62 3.46
CA GLY A 95 3.04 19.65 4.25
C GLY A 95 4.20 18.88 3.66
N TYR A 96 4.08 18.35 2.45
CA TYR A 96 5.06 17.43 1.85
C TYR A 96 5.62 17.97 0.53
N GLU A 97 6.93 17.81 0.31
CA GLU A 97 7.55 18.18 -0.96
C GLU A 97 7.35 17.09 -2.02
N LEU A 98 7.21 17.49 -3.28
CA LEU A 98 7.28 16.58 -4.43
C LEU A 98 8.67 16.72 -5.08
N LEU A 99 9.56 15.81 -4.71
CA LEU A 99 10.98 15.86 -5.04
C LEU A 99 11.24 15.21 -6.41
N ASP A 100 11.95 15.92 -7.28
CA ASP A 100 12.48 15.35 -8.52
C ASP A 100 13.75 14.56 -8.20
N LEU A 101 13.81 13.30 -8.58
CA LEU A 101 15.02 12.49 -8.38
C LEU A 101 15.44 11.78 -9.66
N GLU A 102 14.82 10.64 -10.00
CA GLU A 102 15.05 10.01 -11.30
C GLU A 102 14.16 10.62 -12.39
N MET A 103 12.90 10.90 -12.03
CA MET A 103 11.92 11.48 -12.93
C MET A 103 11.43 12.82 -12.40
N GLY A 104 11.16 13.73 -13.32
CA GLY A 104 10.41 14.94 -13.03
C GLY A 104 8.92 14.63 -12.88
N TRP A 105 8.23 15.39 -12.04
CA TRP A 105 6.77 15.35 -11.93
C TRP A 105 6.10 15.99 -13.15
N LYS A 106 5.02 15.38 -13.65
CA LYS A 106 4.16 15.98 -14.68
C LYS A 106 2.94 16.65 -14.05
N PRO A 107 2.36 17.70 -14.68
CA PRO A 107 1.22 18.40 -14.09
C PRO A 107 0.03 17.51 -13.73
N ASN A 108 -0.33 16.57 -14.62
CA ASN A 108 -1.42 15.63 -14.39
C ASN A 108 -1.13 14.64 -13.25
N GLU A 109 0.13 14.24 -13.05
CA GLU A 109 0.53 13.37 -11.94
C GLU A 109 0.35 14.09 -10.59
N ILE A 110 0.72 15.37 -10.53
CA ILE A 110 0.55 16.20 -9.33
C ILE A 110 -0.94 16.43 -9.04
N GLU A 111 -1.77 16.59 -10.08
CA GLU A 111 -3.23 16.70 -9.94
C GLU A 111 -3.85 15.44 -9.35
N GLU A 112 -3.51 14.26 -9.86
CA GLU A 112 -4.01 12.99 -9.32
C GLU A 112 -3.54 12.73 -7.89
N LEU A 113 -2.28 13.05 -7.56
CA LEU A 113 -1.80 13.01 -6.17
C LEU A 113 -2.56 13.99 -5.28
N THR A 114 -2.79 15.22 -5.74
CA THR A 114 -3.53 16.23 -4.99
C THR A 114 -4.94 15.73 -4.66
N LEU A 115 -5.60 15.07 -5.61
CA LEU A 115 -6.90 14.43 -5.38
C LEU A 115 -6.81 13.31 -4.35
N ALA A 116 -5.84 12.41 -4.46
CA ALA A 116 -5.64 11.32 -3.51
C ALA A 116 -5.42 11.83 -2.07
N PHE A 117 -4.53 12.82 -1.90
CA PHE A 117 -4.22 13.42 -0.60
C PHE A 117 -5.38 14.24 -0.03
N SER A 118 -6.20 14.87 -0.86
CA SER A 118 -7.36 15.65 -0.38
C SER A 118 -8.39 14.83 0.40
N ARG A 119 -8.40 13.51 0.21
CA ARG A 119 -9.28 12.60 0.94
C ARG A 119 -8.71 12.20 2.30
N LEU A 120 -7.40 12.31 2.53
CA LEU A 120 -6.79 11.99 3.82
C LEU A 120 -7.32 12.92 4.94
N PRO A 121 -7.38 12.46 6.20
CA PRO A 121 -7.66 13.33 7.34
C PRO A 121 -6.45 14.21 7.67
N GLU A 122 -6.66 15.27 8.45
CA GLU A 122 -5.57 16.18 8.89
C GLU A 122 -4.45 15.45 9.65
N THR A 123 -4.76 14.35 10.33
CA THR A 123 -3.78 13.52 11.05
C THR A 123 -2.69 12.94 10.16
N PHE A 124 -2.92 12.83 8.85
CA PHE A 124 -1.96 12.34 7.85
C PHE A 124 -1.20 13.48 7.18
N LEU A 125 -1.47 14.74 7.52
CA LEU A 125 -0.88 15.91 6.90
C LEU A 125 0.15 16.53 7.85
N HIS A 126 1.17 17.19 7.30
CA HIS A 126 2.19 17.92 8.06
C HIS A 126 2.89 17.11 9.17
N ILE A 127 3.06 15.80 8.99
CA ILE A 127 3.73 14.96 9.98
C ILE A 127 5.22 15.42 10.09
N PRO A 128 5.71 15.82 11.27
CA PRO A 128 7.07 16.34 11.42
C PRO A 128 8.15 15.30 11.11
N GLY A 129 9.24 15.76 10.47
CA GLY A 129 10.37 14.90 10.12
C GLY A 129 10.28 14.27 8.73
N ILE A 130 9.18 14.51 8.02
CA ILE A 130 8.99 14.08 6.64
C ILE A 130 9.35 15.21 5.70
N LYS A 131 10.20 14.89 4.71
CA LYS A 131 10.60 15.84 3.68
C LYS A 131 9.62 15.84 2.50
N GLY A 132 9.31 14.66 1.95
CA GLY A 132 8.48 14.58 0.76
C GLY A 132 8.48 13.22 0.09
N PHE A 133 7.91 13.20 -1.12
CA PHE A 133 7.70 12.03 -1.95
C PHE A 133 8.53 12.10 -3.22
N TYR A 134 8.93 10.94 -3.73
CA TYR A 134 9.86 10.84 -4.85
C TYR A 134 9.22 10.14 -6.05
N HIS A 135 9.56 10.61 -7.26
CA HIS A 135 9.13 9.99 -8.52
C HIS A 135 10.26 9.19 -9.16
N PHE A 136 10.00 7.90 -9.37
CA PHE A 136 10.94 6.94 -9.94
C PHE A 136 10.37 6.23 -11.16
N SER A 137 11.25 5.76 -12.07
CA SER A 137 10.80 5.09 -13.30
C SER A 137 10.24 3.70 -13.04
N LYS A 138 10.79 3.00 -12.05
CA LYS A 138 10.43 1.64 -11.62
C LYS A 138 10.97 1.37 -10.22
N LEU A 139 10.47 0.33 -9.56
CA LEU A 139 11.06 -0.15 -8.32
C LEU A 139 12.54 -0.49 -8.53
N ARG A 140 13.42 0.11 -7.72
CA ARG A 140 14.83 -0.22 -7.68
C ARG A 140 15.07 -1.27 -6.58
N ALA A 141 15.12 -2.53 -7.03
CA ALA A 141 15.53 -3.73 -6.30
C ALA A 141 14.46 -4.46 -5.46
N ALA A 142 14.00 -5.59 -6.00
CA ALA A 142 14.26 -6.85 -5.31
C ALA A 142 15.45 -7.54 -6.00
N PRO A 143 16.25 -8.38 -5.31
CA PRO A 143 17.30 -9.18 -5.94
C PRO A 143 16.79 -9.91 -7.19
N GLU A 144 17.65 -10.13 -8.19
CA GLU A 144 17.31 -10.84 -9.42
C GLU A 144 16.66 -12.20 -9.08
N GLY A 145 15.36 -12.36 -9.37
CA GLY A 145 14.59 -13.58 -9.08
C GLY A 145 13.65 -13.51 -7.86
N MET A 146 13.62 -12.42 -7.09
CA MET A 146 12.57 -12.19 -6.09
C MET A 146 11.33 -11.62 -6.77
N PRO A 147 10.13 -12.22 -6.57
CA PRO A 147 8.89 -11.64 -7.07
C PRO A 147 8.74 -10.27 -6.43
N VAL A 148 8.85 -9.25 -7.26
CA VAL A 148 8.51 -7.89 -6.88
C VAL A 148 7.00 -7.87 -6.80
N ASP A 149 6.42 -7.53 -5.66
CA ASP A 149 4.98 -7.24 -5.61
C ASP A 149 4.68 -6.18 -6.68
N ASP A 150 3.72 -6.43 -7.57
CA ASP A 150 3.35 -5.58 -8.72
C ASP A 150 2.74 -4.21 -8.31
N ILE A 151 2.99 -3.78 -7.07
CA ILE A 151 2.50 -2.55 -6.47
C ILE A 151 3.42 -1.40 -6.88
N PRO A 152 2.90 -0.37 -7.57
CA PRO A 152 3.70 0.67 -8.19
C PRO A 152 4.11 1.78 -7.20
N ALA A 153 4.28 1.45 -5.91
CA ALA A 153 4.76 2.35 -4.87
C ALA A 153 5.50 1.58 -3.77
N ALA A 154 6.30 2.29 -2.98
CA ALA A 154 6.99 1.72 -1.83
C ALA A 154 7.19 2.76 -0.71
N THR A 155 6.99 2.33 0.53
CA THR A 155 7.24 3.14 1.73
C THR A 155 8.53 2.69 2.43
N PHE A 156 9.35 3.66 2.83
CA PHE A 156 10.62 3.46 3.52
C PHE A 156 10.66 4.24 4.86
N PRO A 157 11.46 3.78 5.85
CA PRO A 157 12.26 2.56 5.82
C PRO A 157 11.39 1.30 5.88
N GLY A 158 11.86 0.24 5.22
CA GLY A 158 11.23 -1.07 5.34
C GLY A 158 11.42 -1.63 6.76
N PHE A 159 10.44 -2.42 7.20
CA PHE A 159 10.54 -3.19 8.43
C PHE A 159 11.58 -4.31 8.29
N GLN A 160 12.46 -4.46 9.28
CA GLN A 160 13.45 -5.54 9.31
C GLN A 160 13.12 -6.61 10.34
N THR A 161 12.88 -6.21 11.60
CA THR A 161 12.65 -7.16 12.71
C THR A 161 11.88 -6.49 13.84
N VAL A 162 11.01 -7.22 14.54
CA VAL A 162 10.45 -6.81 15.83
C VAL A 162 11.31 -7.51 16.88
N TYR A 163 11.64 -6.88 18.00
CA TYR A 163 12.18 -7.58 19.18
C TYR A 163 11.36 -7.23 20.41
N ARG A 164 11.32 -8.15 21.38
CA ARG A 164 10.67 -7.90 22.67
C ARG A 164 11.72 -7.54 23.70
N ASN A 165 11.61 -6.35 24.27
CA ASN A 165 12.56 -5.91 25.28
C ASN A 165 12.25 -6.49 26.68
N SER A 166 13.15 -6.21 27.62
CA SER A 166 13.04 -6.68 29.02
C SER A 166 11.79 -6.17 29.78
N HIS A 167 11.08 -5.19 29.24
CA HIS A 167 9.81 -4.67 29.78
C HIS A 167 8.58 -5.27 29.10
N LEU A 168 8.78 -6.34 28.32
CA LEU A 168 7.73 -7.05 27.61
C LEU A 168 7.03 -6.24 26.51
N SER A 169 7.57 -5.08 26.12
CA SER A 169 7.10 -4.32 24.98
C SER A 169 7.79 -4.75 23.69
N TYR A 170 7.09 -4.57 22.56
CA TYR A 170 7.64 -4.78 21.23
C TYR A 170 8.32 -3.52 20.75
N ASP A 171 9.57 -3.65 20.35
CA ASP A 171 10.37 -2.64 19.68
C ASP A 171 10.56 -3.06 18.21
N VAL A 172 10.51 -2.10 17.29
CA VAL A 172 10.64 -2.35 15.86
C VAL A 172 11.99 -1.85 15.38
N GLU A 173 12.76 -2.74 14.76
CA GLU A 173 13.97 -2.42 14.02
C GLU A 173 13.62 -2.16 12.56
N VAL A 174 14.10 -1.03 12.07
CA VAL A 174 13.95 -0.58 10.69
C VAL A 174 15.29 -0.28 10.07
N ASP A 175 15.32 -0.34 8.75
CA ASP A 175 16.51 -0.02 7.98
C ASP A 175 16.98 1.42 8.22
N ASP A 176 18.26 1.71 7.99
CA ASP A 176 18.88 3.02 8.26
C ASP A 176 18.51 4.12 7.23
N GLN A 177 17.46 3.87 6.46
CA GLN A 177 17.03 4.72 5.36
C GLN A 177 16.22 5.92 5.83
N GLU A 178 16.37 7.04 5.11
CA GLU A 178 15.51 8.21 5.31
C GLU A 178 14.05 7.87 5.01
N PRO A 179 13.10 8.23 5.91
CA PRO A 179 11.68 8.00 5.68
C PRO A 179 11.17 8.71 4.43
N ARG A 180 10.59 7.95 3.51
CA ARG A 180 10.04 8.46 2.25
C ARG A 180 9.04 7.50 1.65
N ILE A 181 8.20 8.02 0.75
CA ILE A 181 7.41 7.20 -0.17
C ILE A 181 7.93 7.44 -1.59
N GLU A 182 8.14 6.35 -2.30
CA GLU A 182 8.52 6.32 -3.70
C GLU A 182 7.30 5.91 -4.53
N PHE A 183 6.95 6.74 -5.52
CA PHE A 183 5.91 6.43 -6.49
C PHE A 183 6.55 6.10 -7.83
N PHE A 184 6.18 4.97 -8.43
CA PHE A 184 6.71 4.53 -9.71
C PHE A 184 5.82 4.99 -10.86
N ASN A 185 6.42 5.28 -12.02
CA ASN A 185 5.72 5.81 -13.19
C ASN A 185 4.49 4.97 -13.60
N VAL A 186 4.49 3.66 -13.36
CA VAL A 186 3.34 2.76 -13.63
C VAL A 186 2.09 3.16 -12.84
N LEU A 187 2.24 3.69 -11.63
CA LEU A 187 1.12 4.13 -10.78
C LEU A 187 0.21 5.12 -11.51
N PHE A 188 0.80 6.03 -12.29
CA PHE A 188 0.06 7.11 -12.97
C PHE A 188 -0.66 6.65 -14.25
N TYR A 189 -0.58 5.36 -14.58
CA TYR A 189 -1.39 4.72 -15.63
C TYR A 189 -2.51 3.86 -15.06
N GLU A 190 -2.61 3.75 -13.74
CA GLU A 190 -3.73 3.08 -13.07
C GLU A 190 -5.01 3.90 -13.17
N ASP A 191 -6.15 3.22 -13.03
CA ASP A 191 -7.42 3.89 -12.82
C ASP A 191 -7.34 4.77 -11.56
N ARG A 192 -7.97 5.94 -11.60
CA ARG A 192 -7.94 6.93 -10.50
C ARG A 192 -8.26 6.31 -9.15
N GLU A 193 -9.27 5.45 -9.07
CA GLU A 193 -9.65 4.80 -7.81
C GLU A 193 -8.53 3.90 -7.28
N VAL A 194 -7.86 3.16 -8.15
CA VAL A 194 -6.73 2.29 -7.80
C VAL A 194 -5.54 3.13 -7.35
N LEU A 195 -5.21 4.19 -8.08
CA LEU A 195 -4.16 5.14 -7.70
C LEU A 195 -4.42 5.74 -6.31
N GLN A 196 -5.64 6.23 -6.06
CA GLN A 196 -6.00 6.79 -4.77
C GLN A 196 -5.88 5.76 -3.64
N ASN A 197 -6.33 4.52 -3.86
CA ASN A 197 -6.18 3.46 -2.87
C ASN A 197 -4.71 3.18 -2.54
N ILE A 198 -3.84 3.09 -3.57
CA ILE A 198 -2.39 2.85 -3.37
C ILE A 198 -1.77 4.01 -2.59
N VAL A 199 -2.01 5.26 -3.00
CA VAL A 199 -1.47 6.43 -2.30
C VAL A 199 -1.91 6.46 -0.83
N GLN A 200 -3.18 6.14 -0.54
CA GLN A 200 -3.70 6.11 0.83
C GLN A 200 -3.11 4.95 1.65
N HIS A 201 -2.88 3.81 1.01
CA HIS A 201 -2.22 2.64 1.61
C HIS A 201 -0.78 2.97 2.01
N GLU A 202 0.02 3.54 1.10
CA GLU A 202 1.39 3.95 1.42
C GLU A 202 1.41 5.02 2.52
N MET A 203 0.49 5.98 2.47
CA MET A 203 0.36 6.98 3.52
C MET A 203 -0.03 6.38 4.87
N ALA A 204 -0.72 5.24 4.91
CA ALA A 204 -1.04 4.52 6.13
C ALA A 204 0.18 3.80 6.72
N HIS A 205 1.00 3.14 5.90
CA HIS A 205 2.33 2.66 6.32
C HIS A 205 3.16 3.80 6.91
N PHE A 206 3.15 4.93 6.21
CA PHE A 206 3.92 6.08 6.62
C PHE A 206 3.42 6.68 7.95
N PHE A 207 2.11 6.80 8.13
CA PHE A 207 1.52 7.20 9.39
C PHE A 207 1.88 6.22 10.51
N ASP A 208 1.82 4.92 10.26
CA ASP A 208 2.14 3.87 11.22
C ASP A 208 3.56 4.01 11.77
N ILE A 209 4.55 4.21 10.89
CA ILE A 209 5.96 4.44 11.25
C ILE A 209 6.09 5.63 12.20
N PHE A 210 5.48 6.77 11.86
CA PHE A 210 5.61 8.00 12.65
C PHE A 210 4.77 8.04 13.93
N GLN A 211 3.84 7.09 14.10
CA GLN A 211 3.09 6.89 15.35
C GLN A 211 3.65 5.77 16.22
N GLY A 212 4.85 5.26 15.91
CA GLY A 212 5.50 4.22 16.70
C GLY A 212 4.87 2.84 16.50
N TYR A 213 4.51 2.52 15.25
CA TYR A 213 4.04 1.20 14.82
C TYR A 213 2.76 0.74 15.54
N LEU A 214 1.68 1.50 15.33
CA LEU A 214 0.34 1.14 15.80
C LEU A 214 -0.10 -0.25 15.32
N SER A 215 0.34 -0.66 14.13
CA SER A 215 0.14 -2.01 13.57
C SER A 215 0.70 -3.13 14.45
N PHE A 216 1.72 -2.86 15.26
CA PHE A 216 2.28 -3.81 16.23
C PHE A 216 1.81 -3.55 17.67
N SER A 217 0.87 -2.62 17.87
CA SER A 217 0.27 -2.43 19.17
C SER A 217 -0.53 -3.67 19.61
N PRO A 218 -0.55 -4.01 20.91
CA PRO A 218 -1.31 -5.16 21.42
C PRO A 218 -2.79 -5.13 21.02
N GLU A 219 -3.37 -3.94 21.01
CA GLU A 219 -4.76 -3.74 20.60
C GLU A 219 -4.96 -4.06 19.11
N TRP A 220 -4.07 -3.59 18.23
CA TRP A 220 -4.18 -3.91 16.80
C TRP A 220 -3.97 -5.39 16.54
N LEU A 221 -2.91 -6.00 17.09
CA LEU A 221 -2.61 -7.43 16.91
C LEU A 221 -3.79 -8.32 17.34
N LYS A 222 -4.44 -7.97 18.44
CA LYS A 222 -5.65 -8.65 18.90
C LYS A 222 -6.84 -8.47 17.97
N ILE A 223 -7.04 -7.28 17.40
CA ILE A 223 -8.13 -6.98 16.48
C ILE A 223 -7.92 -7.65 15.11
N SER A 224 -6.68 -7.65 14.62
CA SER A 224 -6.29 -8.23 13.32
C SER A 224 -5.96 -9.72 13.41
N ASN A 225 -6.00 -10.29 14.61
CA ASN A 225 -5.77 -11.71 14.88
C ASN A 225 -4.39 -12.22 14.43
N PHE A 226 -3.38 -11.35 14.56
CA PHE A 226 -1.99 -11.73 14.38
C PHE A 226 -1.37 -12.09 15.73
N SER A 227 -0.65 -13.20 15.74
CA SER A 227 0.20 -13.60 16.86
C SER A 227 1.66 -13.38 16.50
N LEU A 228 2.44 -12.86 17.43
CA LEU A 228 3.88 -12.73 17.28
C LEU A 228 4.55 -13.95 17.92
N VAL A 229 5.13 -14.82 17.08
CA VAL A 229 5.83 -16.03 17.53
C VAL A 229 7.31 -15.71 17.72
N HIS A 230 7.84 -16.14 18.87
CA HIS A 230 9.25 -16.04 19.21
C HIS A 230 10.01 -17.24 18.66
N LEU A 231 10.87 -17.03 17.68
CA LEU A 231 11.79 -18.03 17.15
C LEU A 231 13.18 -17.75 17.72
N PRO A 232 13.75 -18.64 18.55
CA PRO A 232 15.14 -18.46 18.96
C PRO A 232 16.02 -18.52 17.70
N ALA A 233 17.05 -17.68 17.63
CA ALA A 233 18.08 -17.84 16.62
C ALA A 233 18.63 -19.27 16.66
N LEU A 234 19.05 -19.82 15.52
CA LEU A 234 19.52 -21.21 15.44
C LEU A 234 20.71 -21.50 16.39
N ASP A 235 21.46 -20.47 16.75
CA ASP A 235 22.57 -20.47 17.70
C ASP A 235 22.28 -19.69 19.00
N GLY A 236 21.02 -19.31 19.22
CA GLY A 236 20.58 -18.48 20.33
C GLY A 236 20.79 -19.13 21.70
N ARG A 237 21.32 -18.35 22.63
CA ARG A 237 21.59 -18.71 24.03
C ARG A 237 20.50 -18.13 24.94
N PRO A 238 20.35 -18.64 26.18
CA PRO A 238 19.48 -18.03 27.16
C PRO A 238 19.84 -16.54 27.38
N GLY A 239 18.92 -15.64 27.03
CA GLY A 239 19.11 -14.19 27.10
C GLY A 239 19.37 -13.50 25.76
N ASP A 240 19.50 -14.24 24.66
CA ASP A 240 19.63 -13.66 23.32
C ASP A 240 18.29 -13.19 22.74
N ASP A 241 18.36 -12.28 21.77
CA ASP A 241 17.19 -11.77 21.06
C ASP A 241 16.50 -12.87 20.22
N TYR A 242 15.17 -12.80 20.14
CA TYR A 242 14.36 -13.72 19.35
C TYR A 242 14.07 -13.12 17.98
N LEU A 243 14.05 -13.95 16.94
CA LEU A 243 13.45 -13.61 15.66
C LEU A 243 11.92 -13.68 15.81
N PHE A 244 11.21 -12.76 15.17
CA PHE A 244 9.76 -12.71 15.24
C PHE A 244 9.16 -13.06 13.88
N ALA A 245 8.16 -13.94 13.91
CA ALA A 245 7.27 -14.18 12.79
C ALA A 245 5.86 -13.76 13.21
N ALA A 246 5.26 -12.85 12.43
CA ALA A 246 3.83 -12.61 12.54
C ALA A 246 3.10 -13.80 11.90
N VAL A 247 2.37 -14.54 12.70
CA VAL A 247 1.58 -15.69 12.26
C VAL A 247 0.12 -15.29 12.38
N ASN A 248 -0.61 -15.40 11.28
CA ASN A 248 -2.06 -15.23 11.27
C ASN A 248 -2.76 -16.56 11.58
N ASN A 249 -4.04 -16.48 11.94
CA ASN A 249 -4.86 -17.68 12.01
C ASN A 249 -5.25 -18.12 10.58
N PRO A 250 -4.86 -19.31 10.11
CA PRO A 250 -5.19 -19.77 8.75
C PRO A 250 -6.71 -19.92 8.54
N ASP A 251 -7.44 -20.23 9.62
CA ASP A 251 -8.89 -20.50 9.62
C ASP A 251 -9.74 -19.23 9.71
N VAL A 252 -9.11 -18.07 9.90
CA VAL A 252 -9.78 -16.77 9.82
C VAL A 252 -9.39 -16.12 8.50
N ASP A 253 -10.40 -15.83 7.69
CA ASP A 253 -10.33 -15.24 6.34
C ASP A 253 -10.79 -13.77 6.29
N HIS A 254 -11.22 -13.24 7.43
CA HIS A 254 -11.76 -11.89 7.59
C HIS A 254 -10.64 -10.83 7.78
N TYR A 255 -9.84 -10.66 6.73
CA TYR A 255 -8.80 -9.63 6.64
C TYR A 255 -9.32 -8.35 5.99
N ALA A 256 -8.54 -7.27 6.10
CA ALA A 256 -8.93 -5.98 5.57
C ALA A 256 -9.21 -6.07 4.06
N PRO A 257 -10.35 -5.52 3.58
CA PRO A 257 -10.64 -5.44 2.16
C PRO A 257 -9.53 -4.70 1.42
N VAL A 258 -9.09 -5.25 0.31
CA VAL A 258 -7.99 -4.72 -0.50
C VAL A 258 -8.53 -3.99 -1.74
N SER A 259 -7.68 -3.22 -2.42
CA SER A 259 -8.05 -2.66 -3.73
C SER A 259 -8.26 -3.76 -4.76
N SER A 260 -8.94 -3.46 -5.88
CA SER A 260 -9.13 -4.42 -6.98
C SER A 260 -7.83 -4.93 -7.63
N ARG A 261 -6.72 -4.22 -7.40
CA ARG A 261 -5.37 -4.58 -7.88
C ARG A 261 -4.60 -5.46 -6.90
N GLN A 262 -4.95 -5.43 -5.62
CA GLN A 262 -4.31 -6.24 -4.58
C GLN A 262 -5.10 -7.53 -4.37
N LEU A 263 -4.40 -8.64 -4.14
CA LEU A 263 -5.06 -9.89 -3.76
C LEU A 263 -5.52 -9.79 -2.30
N PRO A 264 -6.66 -10.38 -1.90
CA PRO A 264 -7.11 -10.41 -0.49
C PRO A 264 -6.07 -11.02 0.45
N THR A 265 -5.16 -11.84 -0.08
CA THR A 265 -4.02 -12.41 0.65
C THR A 265 -2.94 -11.39 1.02
N TYR A 266 -2.97 -10.17 0.48
CA TYR A 266 -1.98 -9.13 0.77
C TYR A 266 -2.09 -8.66 2.23
N SER A 267 -3.32 -8.42 2.72
CA SER A 267 -3.58 -8.18 4.15
C SER A 267 -3.16 -9.33 5.07
N ARG A 268 -2.93 -10.54 4.53
CA ARG A 268 -2.46 -11.70 5.32
C ARG A 268 -0.95 -11.70 5.55
N GLN A 269 -0.19 -10.89 4.82
CA GLN A 269 1.27 -10.96 4.83
C GLN A 269 1.85 -10.61 6.19
N ASN A 270 1.40 -9.50 6.79
CA ASN A 270 1.85 -9.05 8.10
C ASN A 270 0.87 -7.99 8.69
N PRO A 271 1.03 -7.61 9.98
CA PRO A 271 0.15 -6.62 10.62
C PRO A 271 0.20 -5.21 10.00
N GLN A 272 1.33 -4.81 9.39
CA GLN A 272 1.46 -3.50 8.73
C GLN A 272 0.61 -3.44 7.46
N GLU A 273 0.66 -4.47 6.63
CA GLU A 273 -0.17 -4.56 5.41
C GLU A 273 -1.67 -4.62 5.76
N ASP A 274 -2.05 -5.39 6.78
CA ASP A 274 -3.43 -5.41 7.27
C ASP A 274 -3.87 -4.03 7.78
N PHE A 275 -2.99 -3.31 8.48
CA PHE A 275 -3.24 -1.95 8.96
C PHE A 275 -3.42 -0.96 7.81
N ALA A 276 -2.50 -0.97 6.84
CA ALA A 276 -2.54 -0.07 5.69
C ALA A 276 -3.78 -0.31 4.81
N ASN A 277 -4.13 -1.58 4.56
CA ASN A 277 -5.36 -1.92 3.85
C ASN A 277 -6.61 -1.55 4.66
N SER A 278 -6.60 -1.72 5.98
CA SER A 278 -7.72 -1.29 6.84
C SER A 278 -7.92 0.22 6.82
N ALA A 279 -6.83 1.01 6.83
CA ALA A 279 -6.90 2.46 6.73
C ALA A 279 -7.45 2.91 5.36
N THR A 280 -7.05 2.25 4.29
CA THR A 280 -7.58 2.50 2.94
C THR A 280 -9.05 2.09 2.83
N ALA A 281 -9.45 0.95 3.39
CA ALA A 281 -10.84 0.51 3.46
C ALA A 281 -11.70 1.49 4.26
N TYR A 282 -11.18 2.10 5.33
CA TYR A 282 -11.90 3.13 6.09
C TYR A 282 -12.32 4.34 5.22
N ILE A 283 -11.52 4.71 4.23
CA ILE A 283 -11.78 5.85 3.33
C ILE A 283 -12.68 5.46 2.15
N ASN A 284 -12.52 4.23 1.63
CA ASN A 284 -13.07 3.84 0.33
C ASN A 284 -14.13 2.74 0.39
N TYR A 285 -14.21 1.97 1.46
CA TYR A 285 -15.10 0.82 1.55
C TYR A 285 -16.35 1.15 2.37
N PRO A 286 -17.53 1.33 1.75
CA PRO A 286 -18.74 1.80 2.44
C PRO A 286 -19.20 0.83 3.53
N TYR A 287 -18.88 -0.46 3.41
CA TYR A 287 -19.32 -1.48 4.34
C TYR A 287 -18.33 -1.78 5.47
N PHE A 288 -17.16 -1.14 5.48
CA PHE A 288 -16.06 -1.46 6.41
C PHE A 288 -16.47 -1.37 7.88
N ARG A 289 -17.33 -0.40 8.22
CA ARG A 289 -17.82 -0.24 9.59
C ARG A 289 -18.68 -1.40 10.07
N TYR A 290 -19.34 -2.10 9.16
CA TYR A 290 -20.25 -3.18 9.45
C TYR A 290 -19.55 -4.54 9.39
N SER A 291 -18.66 -4.76 8.42
CA SER A 291 -17.89 -6.00 8.37
C SER A 291 -16.74 -6.02 9.38
N HIS A 292 -16.03 -4.91 9.56
CA HIS A 292 -14.87 -4.83 10.46
C HIS A 292 -15.04 -3.79 11.59
N PRO A 293 -16.08 -3.89 12.45
CA PRO A 293 -16.44 -2.84 13.40
C PRO A 293 -15.32 -2.49 14.40
N LYS A 294 -14.56 -3.49 14.85
CA LYS A 294 -13.43 -3.27 15.78
C LYS A 294 -12.29 -2.48 15.13
N ARG A 295 -11.92 -2.83 13.89
CA ARG A 295 -10.90 -2.12 13.12
C ARG A 295 -11.37 -0.70 12.80
N TYR A 296 -12.63 -0.56 12.39
CA TYR A 296 -13.25 0.74 12.13
C TYR A 296 -13.17 1.67 13.34
N LEU A 297 -13.55 1.19 14.53
CA LEU A 297 -13.49 1.98 15.76
C LEU A 297 -12.06 2.35 16.16
N PHE A 298 -11.12 1.41 16.03
CA PHE A 298 -9.70 1.69 16.27
C PHE A 298 -9.20 2.82 15.37
N LEU A 299 -9.44 2.69 14.06
CA LEU A 299 -8.99 3.67 13.07
C LEU A 299 -9.69 5.02 13.25
N LYS A 300 -11.00 5.04 13.47
CA LYS A 300 -11.76 6.27 13.77
C LYS A 300 -11.12 7.05 14.92
N ASN A 301 -10.79 6.37 16.00
CA ASN A 301 -10.32 7.01 17.24
C ASN A 301 -8.83 7.35 17.22
N LYS A 302 -7.98 6.48 16.67
CA LYS A 302 -6.51 6.61 16.77
C LYS A 302 -5.83 7.13 15.52
N VAL A 303 -6.49 7.04 14.37
CA VAL A 303 -5.87 7.31 13.06
C VAL A 303 -6.57 8.46 12.36
N PHE A 304 -7.91 8.47 12.31
CA PHE A 304 -8.69 9.43 11.53
C PHE A 304 -9.25 10.61 12.34
N GLY A 305 -8.96 10.69 13.64
CA GLY A 305 -9.38 11.80 14.51
C GLY A 305 -10.91 12.01 14.54
N GLY A 306 -11.68 10.92 14.38
CA GLY A 306 -13.14 10.95 14.34
C GLY A 306 -13.76 11.27 12.97
N LYS A 307 -12.96 11.58 11.93
CA LYS A 307 -13.48 11.84 10.57
C LYS A 307 -14.17 10.59 10.03
N GLU A 308 -15.38 10.74 9.48
CA GLU A 308 -16.15 9.68 8.86
C GLU A 308 -16.35 9.96 7.37
N TYR A 309 -16.25 8.91 6.53
CA TYR A 309 -16.41 9.00 5.08
C TYR A 309 -17.77 8.51 4.59
N PHE A 310 -18.45 7.71 5.41
CA PHE A 310 -19.76 7.13 5.11
C PHE A 310 -20.70 7.35 6.31
N PRO A 311 -21.98 7.67 6.07
CA PRO A 311 -22.95 7.90 7.14
C PRO A 311 -23.24 6.60 7.92
N GLU A 312 -23.63 6.74 9.18
CA GLU A 312 -24.10 5.62 10.02
C GLU A 312 -25.61 5.44 9.87
N THR A 313 -26.05 4.19 9.69
CA THR A 313 -27.47 3.87 9.53
C THR A 313 -28.06 3.06 10.68
N GLY A 314 -27.23 2.61 11.63
CA GLY A 314 -27.62 1.72 12.73
C GLY A 314 -28.00 0.30 12.31
N MET A 315 -27.88 -0.03 11.02
CA MET A 315 -28.17 -1.36 10.46
C MET A 315 -26.98 -2.32 10.67
N ASN A 316 -27.25 -3.63 10.62
CA ASN A 316 -26.19 -4.63 10.49
C ASN A 316 -25.69 -4.69 9.02
N TYR A 317 -24.60 -5.42 8.79
CA TYR A 317 -23.97 -5.53 7.46
C TYR A 317 -24.97 -5.97 6.37
N ARG A 318 -25.68 -7.08 6.61
CA ARG A 318 -26.63 -7.65 5.65
C ARG A 318 -27.75 -6.67 5.31
N ASP A 319 -28.38 -6.09 6.33
CA ASP A 319 -29.52 -5.19 6.14
C ASP A 319 -29.10 -3.92 5.40
N GLN A 320 -27.90 -3.39 5.69
CA GLN A 320 -27.34 -2.25 4.95
C GLN A 320 -27.11 -2.59 3.47
N VAL A 321 -26.49 -3.74 3.18
CA VAL A 321 -26.22 -4.18 1.80
C VAL A 321 -27.53 -4.38 1.04
N VAL A 322 -28.53 -5.02 1.65
CA VAL A 322 -29.85 -5.24 1.04
C VAL A 322 -30.55 -3.90 0.77
N ALA A 323 -30.56 -2.97 1.74
CA ALA A 323 -31.17 -1.66 1.56
C ALA A 323 -30.53 -0.86 0.41
N ASP A 324 -29.19 -0.90 0.29
CA ASP A 324 -28.47 -0.25 -0.81
C ASP A 324 -28.81 -0.91 -2.16
N PHE A 325 -28.90 -2.24 -2.22
CA PHE A 325 -29.33 -2.97 -3.42
C PHE A 325 -30.77 -2.63 -3.84
N GLU A 326 -31.71 -2.63 -2.88
CA GLU A 326 -33.12 -2.29 -3.13
C GLU A 326 -33.26 -0.88 -3.70
N LYS A 327 -32.47 0.07 -3.18
CA LYS A 327 -32.44 1.44 -3.68
C LYS A 327 -31.98 1.51 -5.13
N VAL A 328 -30.80 0.95 -5.46
CA VAL A 328 -30.28 1.01 -6.84
C VAL A 328 -31.15 0.24 -7.84
N LEU A 329 -31.79 -0.85 -7.40
CA LEU A 329 -32.74 -1.60 -8.24
C LEU A 329 -34.01 -0.79 -8.50
N THR A 330 -34.54 -0.11 -7.48
CA THR A 330 -35.71 0.78 -7.60
C THR A 330 -35.42 1.93 -8.55
N ASP A 331 -34.22 2.51 -8.46
CA ASP A 331 -33.76 3.61 -9.31
C ASP A 331 -33.33 3.15 -10.71
N ARG A 332 -33.28 1.83 -10.96
CA ARG A 332 -32.76 1.20 -12.19
C ARG A 332 -31.31 1.59 -12.52
N ASP A 333 -30.51 1.81 -11.49
CA ASP A 333 -29.07 2.10 -11.57
C ASP A 333 -28.26 0.80 -11.67
N TRP A 334 -28.08 0.30 -12.89
CA TRP A 334 -27.32 -0.94 -13.14
C TRP A 334 -25.83 -0.82 -12.81
N ASP A 335 -25.24 0.36 -12.98
CA ASP A 335 -23.85 0.60 -12.60
C ASP A 335 -23.70 0.54 -11.07
N GLY A 336 -24.70 1.03 -10.34
CA GLY A 336 -24.83 0.88 -8.89
C GLY A 336 -24.91 -0.57 -8.43
N VAL A 337 -25.73 -1.39 -9.10
CA VAL A 337 -25.82 -2.84 -8.82
C VAL A 337 -24.45 -3.51 -8.97
N ILE A 338 -23.75 -3.26 -10.09
CA ILE A 338 -22.41 -3.83 -10.35
C ILE A 338 -21.41 -3.36 -9.29
N ARG A 339 -21.43 -2.07 -8.93
CA ARG A 339 -20.55 -1.50 -7.91
C ARG A 339 -20.75 -2.16 -6.56
N ILE A 340 -21.99 -2.27 -6.07
CA ILE A 340 -22.27 -2.92 -4.78
C ILE A 340 -21.83 -4.38 -4.80
N ALA A 341 -22.13 -5.12 -5.87
CA ALA A 341 -21.71 -6.51 -6.01
C ALA A 341 -20.19 -6.68 -5.95
N ARG A 342 -19.43 -5.77 -6.59
CA ARG A 342 -17.96 -5.74 -6.50
C ARG A 342 -17.49 -5.43 -5.08
N GLU A 343 -18.07 -4.43 -4.43
CA GLU A 343 -17.68 -4.03 -3.07
C GLU A 343 -17.94 -5.16 -2.05
N VAL A 344 -19.10 -5.80 -2.09
CA VAL A 344 -19.39 -6.97 -1.24
C VAL A 344 -18.39 -8.10 -1.50
N GLY A 345 -18.00 -8.32 -2.76
CA GLY A 345 -17.01 -9.35 -3.13
C GLY A 345 -15.55 -9.03 -2.78
N ARG A 346 -15.22 -7.81 -2.34
CA ARG A 346 -13.85 -7.45 -1.88
C ARG A 346 -13.56 -7.97 -0.47
N ASP A 347 -14.59 -8.21 0.30
CA ASP A 347 -14.51 -8.77 1.64
C ASP A 347 -14.80 -10.27 1.57
N TYR A 348 -13.98 -11.09 2.22
CA TYR A 348 -14.33 -12.49 2.43
C TYR A 348 -15.13 -12.55 3.74
N SER A 349 -16.43 -12.29 3.63
CA SER A 349 -17.39 -12.49 4.72
C SER A 349 -18.17 -13.77 4.45
N PRO A 350 -17.87 -14.89 5.15
CA PRO A 350 -18.54 -16.16 4.92
C PRO A 350 -19.97 -16.26 5.51
N GLU A 351 -20.48 -15.19 6.14
CA GLU A 351 -21.81 -15.16 6.77
C GLU A 351 -23.00 -15.10 5.80
#